data_AF-A0A424NC04-F1
#
_entry.id   AF-A0A424NC04-F1
#
_cell.length_a   1.000
_cell.length_b   1.000
_cell.length_c   1.000
_cell.angle_alpha   90.00
_cell.angle_beta   90.00
_cell.angle_gamma   90.00
#
_symmetry.space_group_name_H-M   'P 1'
#
loop_
_entity.id
_entity.type
_entity.pdbx_description
1 polymer ?
#
loop_
_entity_poly.entity_id
_entity_poly.type
_entity_poly.pdbx_seq_one_letter_code
_entity_poly.pdbx_strand_id
1 'polypeptide(L)' 'MKLLSKTSIIFYSILGIFSLFIARGIRELLDYSLLVEIIITSAIIIPMYMLCRKILLKFIS' A
#
# COMPACT_ATOMS: atom_id res chain seq x y z
N MET A 1 0.55 17.67 2.84
CA MET A 1 1.28 17.52 1.55
C MET A 1 0.34 17.80 0.41
N LYS A 2 0.75 18.60 -0.59
CA LYS A 2 0.02 18.72 -1.86
C LYS A 2 0.11 17.38 -2.60
N LEU A 3 -0.99 16.88 -3.16
CA LEU A 3 -1.04 15.55 -3.81
C LEU A 3 -0.05 15.42 -4.99
N LEU A 4 0.31 16.54 -5.61
CA LEU A 4 1.16 16.66 -6.80
C LEU A 4 2.56 17.22 -6.52
N SER A 5 3.03 17.23 -5.27
CA SER A 5 4.42 17.61 -5.02
C SER A 5 5.36 16.48 -5.45
N LYS A 6 6.61 16.79 -5.84
CA LYS A 6 7.59 15.76 -6.21
C LYS A 6 7.74 14.69 -5.11
N THR A 7 7.72 15.12 -3.85
CA THR A 7 7.82 14.24 -2.68
C THR A 7 6.62 13.32 -2.53
N SER A 8 5.39 13.78 -2.80
CA SER A 8 4.20 12.94 -2.73
C SER A 8 4.16 11.92 -3.86
N ILE A 9 4.58 12.31 -5.07
CA ILE A 9 4.66 11.40 -6.22
C ILE A 9 5.64 10.26 -5.92
N ILE A 10 6.86 10.57 -5.49
CA ILE A 10 7.86 9.55 -5.12
C ILE A 10 7.32 8.62 -4.03
N PHE A 11 6.67 9.18 -3.00
CA PHE A 11 6.09 8.39 -1.92
C PHE A 11 5.00 7.42 -2.40
N TYR A 12 4.02 7.91 -3.17
CA TYR A 12 2.93 7.07 -3.67
C TYR A 12 3.43 6.03 -4.68
N SER A 13 4.47 6.34 -5.48
CA SER A 13 5.12 5.37 -6.36
C SER A 13 5.80 4.25 -5.57
N ILE A 14 6.57 4.57 -4.52
CA ILE A 14 7.21 3.57 -3.67
C ILE A 14 6.16 2.70 -2.96
N LEU A 15 5.11 3.32 -2.42
CA LEU A 15 4.00 2.59 -1.80
C LEU A 15 3.27 1.67 -2.78
N GLY A 16 3.09 2.12 -4.03
CA GLY A 16 2.54 1.30 -5.10
C GLY A 16 3.36 0.04 -5.35
N ILE A 17 4.68 0.18 -5.51
CA ILE A 17 5.59 -0.97 -5.71
C ILE A 17 5.55 -1.91 -4.49
N PHE A 18 5.57 -1.37 -3.28
CA PHE A 18 5.51 -2.16 -2.06
C PHE A 18 4.19 -2.93 -1.92
N SER A 19 3.07 -2.29 -2.30
CA SER A 19 1.76 -2.94 -2.29
C SER A 19 1.64 -4.07 -3.31
N LEU A 20 2.28 -3.96 -4.48
CA LEU A 20 2.35 -5.05 -5.46
C LEU A 20 3.20 -6.22 -4.95
N PHE A 21 4.29 -5.93 -4.25
CA PHE A 21 5.12 -6.97 -3.63
C PHE A 21 4.34 -7.74 -2.56
N ILE A 22 3.61 -7.03 -1.70
CA ILE A 22 2.74 -7.64 -0.69
C ILE A 22 1.63 -8.46 -1.35
N ALA A 23 0.95 -7.93 -2.37
CA ALA A 23 -0.09 -8.64 -3.09
C ALA A 23 0.42 -9.96 -3.69
N ARG A 24 1.62 -9.95 -4.28
CA ARG A 24 2.27 -11.17 -4.79
C ARG A 24 2.57 -12.16 -3.67
N GLY A 25 3.11 -11.70 -2.53
CA GLY A 25 3.39 -12.57 -1.38
C GLY A 25 2.13 -13.18 -0.79
N ILE A 26 1.03 -12.42 -0.70
CA ILE A 26 -0.27 -12.92 -0.24
C ILE A 26 -0.76 -14.02 -1.18
N ARG A 27 -0.65 -13.82 -2.50
CA ARG A 27 -1.03 -14.80 -3.51
C ARG A 27 -0.22 -16.08 -3.47
N GLU A 28 1.09 -15.99 -3.18
CA GLU A 28 1.94 -17.17 -3.01
C GLU A 28 1.63 -17.94 -1.70
N LEU A 29 1.06 -17.27 -0.69
CA LEU A 29 0.67 -17.88 0.59
C LEU A 29 -0.78 -18.41 0.63
N LEU A 30 -1.70 -17.78 -0.10
CA LEU A 30 -3.14 -18.02 -0.03
C LEU A 30 -3.65 -18.49 -1.39
N ASP A 31 -3.81 -19.80 -1.54
CA ASP A 31 -4.36 -20.42 -2.75
C ASP A 31 -5.90 -20.44 -2.71
N TYR A 32 -6.51 -19.26 -2.49
CA TYR A 32 -7.96 -19.07 -2.43
C TYR A 32 -8.54 -18.64 -3.77
N SER A 33 -9.87 -18.52 -3.84
CA SER A 33 -10.52 -17.93 -5.00
C SER A 33 -10.12 -16.45 -5.16
N LEU A 34 -10.00 -16.02 -6.42
CA LEU A 34 -9.53 -14.68 -6.79
C LEU A 34 -10.27 -13.54 -6.03
N LEU A 35 -11.58 -13.69 -5.82
CA LEU A 35 -12.38 -12.72 -5.06
C LEU A 35 -11.96 -12.62 -3.59
N VAL A 36 -11.72 -13.75 -2.93
CA VAL A 36 -11.32 -13.80 -1.52
C VAL A 36 -9.91 -13.21 -1.37
N GLU A 37 -9.02 -13.52 -2.31
CA GLU A 37 -7.66 -12.98 -2.34
C GLU A 37 -7.66 -11.45 -2.47
N ILE A 38 -8.49 -10.88 -3.35
CA ILE A 38 -8.62 -9.41 -3.50
C ILE A 38 -9.13 -8.78 -2.19
N ILE A 39 -10.11 -9.39 -1.53
CA ILE A 39 -10.66 -8.87 -0.27
C ILE A 39 -9.59 -8.88 0.83
N ILE A 40 -8.84 -9.98 0.98
CA ILE A 40 -7.78 -10.08 1.99
C ILE A 40 -6.64 -9.10 1.67
N THR A 41 -6.22 -9.07 0.41
CA THR A 41 -5.15 -8.19 -0.07
C THR A 41 -5.49 -6.72 0.15
N SER A 42 -6.71 -6.30 -0.19
CA SER A 42 -7.16 -4.92 0.04
C SER A 42 -7.30 -4.60 1.53
N ALA A 43 -7.77 -5.55 2.34
CA ALA A 43 -7.85 -5.41 3.80
C ALA A 43 -6.48 -5.22 4.47
N ILE A 44 -5.39 -5.64 3.83
CA ILE A 44 -4.01 -5.43 4.33
C ILE A 44 -3.40 -4.14 3.74
N ILE A 45 -3.54 -3.92 2.44
CA ILE A 45 -2.92 -2.77 1.75
C ILE A 45 -3.52 -1.44 2.20
N ILE A 46 -4.84 -1.35 2.38
CA ILE A 46 -5.53 -0.10 2.77
C ILE A 46 -5.03 0.41 4.14
N PRO A 47 -5.07 -0.37 5.24
CA PRO A 47 -4.57 0.10 6.53
C PRO A 47 -3.07 0.40 6.51
N MET A 48 -2.27 -0.37 5.75
CA MET A 48 -0.85 -0.05 5.54
C MET A 48 -0.69 1.35 4.94
N TYR A 49 -1.46 1.66 3.88
CA TYR A 49 -1.45 2.96 3.22
C TYR A 49 -1.77 4.11 4.20
N MET A 50 -2.80 3.91 5.03
CA MET A 50 -3.20 4.89 6.05
C MET A 50 -2.10 5.12 7.08
N LEU A 51 -1.45 4.04 7.52
CA LEU A 51 -0.39 4.09 8.54
C LEU A 51 0.86 4.78 8.00
N CYS A 52 1.35 4.38 6.83
CA CYS A 52 2.51 5.00 6.17
C CYS A 52 2.26 6.49 5.92
N ARG A 53 1.06 6.87 5.47
CA ARG A 53 0.71 8.28 5.27
C ARG A 53 0.73 9.07 6.57
N LYS A 54 0.19 8.52 7.67
CA LYS A 54 0.21 9.17 8.99
C LYS A 54 1.63 9.36 9.50
N ILE A 55 2.46 8.32 9.40
CA ILE A 55 3.87 8.36 9.83
C ILE A 55 4.62 9.42 9.03
N LEU A 56 4.48 9.41 7.70
CA LEU A 56 5.20 10.34 6.83
C LEU A 56 4.77 11.80 7.04
N LEU A 57 3.47 12.06 7.27
CA LEU A 57 3.01 13.40 7.67
C LEU A 57 3.62 13.86 9.00
N LYS A 58 3.91 12.95 9.92
CA LYS A 58 4.58 13.28 11.20
C LYS A 58 6.07 13.59 11.04
N PHE A 59 6.73 13.05 10.01
CA PHE A 59 8.15 13.30 9.73
C PHE A 59 8.41 14.48 8.78
N ILE A 60 7.42 14.85 7.96
CA ILE A 60 7.52 15.95 6.99
C ILE A 60 6.89 17.26 7.50
N SER A 61 6.01 17.19 8.51
CA SER A 61 5.45 18.37 9.19
C SER A 61 6.35 18.85 10.31
#